data_AF-A0A5E4RG07-F1
#
_entry.id   AF-A0A5E4RG07-F1
#
_cell.length_a   1.000
_cell.length_b   1.000
_cell.length_c   1.000
_cell.angle_alpha   90.00
_cell.angle_beta   90.00
_cell.angle_gamma   90.00
#
_symmetry.space_group_name_H-M   'P 1'
#
loop_
_entity.id
_entity.type
_entity.pdbx_description
1 polymer ?
#
loop_
_entity_poly.entity_id
_entity_poly.type
_entity_poly.pdbx_seq_one_letter_code
_entity_poly.pdbx_strand_id
1 'polypeptide(L)'
;MTLSPPRLSALDMARLMRSDFASFLAAAFVELNPGTPYLHNWHIDVLAARLTAFALGKATRQVIMLPPRSLKSHCASVSLTAWLLGLAPTRRIICASYSQDLADFHARACLKLMLSPL
;
A
#
# COMPACT_ATOMS: atom_id res chain seq x y z
N MET A 1 -23.30 22.45 -7.98
CA MET A 1 -23.40 22.11 -6.54
C MET A 1 -22.20 21.26 -6.16
N THR A 2 -21.09 21.87 -5.75
CA THR A 2 -19.91 21.15 -5.27
C THR A 2 -20.10 20.86 -3.79
N LEU A 3 -20.71 19.71 -3.48
CA LEU A 3 -20.67 19.17 -2.12
C LEU A 3 -19.19 19.01 -1.76
N SER A 4 -18.70 19.81 -0.81
CA SER A 4 -17.39 19.55 -0.21
C SER A 4 -17.40 18.11 0.27
N PRO A 5 -16.40 17.29 -0.08
CA PRO A 5 -16.37 15.91 0.38
C PRO A 5 -16.45 15.88 1.92
N PRO A 6 -17.21 14.94 2.50
CA PRO A 6 -17.33 14.83 3.94
C PRO A 6 -15.94 14.61 4.55
N ARG A 7 -15.58 15.41 5.56
CA ARG A 7 -14.36 15.19 6.33
C ARG A 7 -14.58 13.97 7.22
N LEU A 8 -13.84 12.90 6.95
CA LEU A 8 -13.84 11.70 7.78
C LEU A 8 -13.16 11.98 9.12
N SER A 9 -13.67 11.39 10.20
CA SER A 9 -12.97 11.43 11.49
C SER A 9 -11.70 10.56 11.43
N ALA A 10 -10.76 10.77 12.35
CA ALA A 10 -9.56 9.93 12.43
C ALA A 10 -9.91 8.44 12.60
N LEU A 11 -10.97 8.13 13.37
CA LEU A 11 -11.46 6.76 13.53
C LEU A 11 -12.00 6.18 12.23
N ASP A 12 -12.74 6.97 11.44
CA ASP A 12 -13.29 6.53 10.17
C ASP A 12 -12.19 6.31 9.13
N MET A 13 -11.15 7.15 9.12
CA MET A 13 -9.96 6.94 8.29
C MET A 13 -9.24 5.64 8.67
N ALA A 14 -9.01 5.39 9.97
CA ALA A 14 -8.37 4.16 10.42
C ALA A 14 -9.20 2.91 10.04
N ARG A 15 -10.52 2.99 10.13
CA ARG A 15 -11.43 1.92 9.68
C ARG A 15 -11.33 1.69 8.18
N LEU A 16 -11.36 2.76 7.41
CA LEU A 16 -11.27 2.71 5.95
C LEU A 16 -9.93 2.11 5.51
N MET A 17 -8.82 2.52 6.12
CA MET A 17 -7.48 2.00 5.80
C MET A 17 -7.31 0.52 6.18
N ARG A 18 -8.04 0.01 7.18
CA ARG A 18 -8.06 -1.43 7.49
C ARG A 18 -8.90 -2.23 6.51
N SER A 19 -10.03 -1.71 6.04
CA SER A 19 -10.95 -2.44 5.16
C SER A 19 -10.64 -2.30 3.67
N ASP A 20 -10.02 -1.20 3.27
CA ASP A 20 -9.72 -0.86 1.89
C ASP A 20 -8.22 -0.59 1.67
N PHE A 21 -7.61 -1.45 0.86
CA PHE A 21 -6.20 -1.38 0.54
C PHE A 21 -5.84 -0.14 -0.30
N ALA A 22 -6.74 0.35 -1.16
CA ALA A 22 -6.46 1.54 -1.97
C ALA A 22 -6.32 2.80 -1.11
N SER A 23 -7.19 2.94 -0.11
CA SER A 23 -7.13 4.00 0.91
C SER A 23 -5.84 3.90 1.74
N PHE A 24 -5.48 2.68 2.20
CA PHE A 24 -4.20 2.47 2.89
C PHE A 24 -3.00 2.84 2.02
N LEU A 25 -3.01 2.45 0.75
CA LEU A 25 -1.93 2.75 -0.19
C LEU A 25 -1.72 4.25 -0.39
N ALA A 26 -2.79 5.01 -0.54
CA ALA A 26 -2.71 6.47 -0.69
C ALA A 26 -2.09 7.13 0.56
N ALA A 27 -2.55 6.74 1.75
CA ALA A 27 -2.01 7.24 3.01
C ALA A 27 -0.54 6.82 3.20
N ALA A 28 -0.20 5.56 2.91
CA ALA A 28 1.16 5.05 2.98
C ALA A 28 2.11 5.82 2.04
N PHE A 29 1.66 6.21 0.85
CA PHE A 29 2.47 7.02 -0.06
C PHE A 29 2.79 8.40 0.53
N VAL A 30 1.78 9.08 1.08
CA VAL A 30 1.94 10.41 1.69
C VAL A 30 2.90 10.36 2.88
N GLU A 31 2.77 9.33 3.72
CA GLU A 31 3.63 9.13 4.89
C GLU A 31 5.10 8.86 4.53
N LEU A 32 5.33 8.08 3.47
CA LEU A 32 6.69 7.77 3.03
C LEU A 32 7.34 8.89 2.24
N ASN A 33 6.56 9.73 1.56
CA ASN A 33 7.05 10.77 0.64
C ASN A 33 6.52 12.16 1.06
N PRO A 34 6.93 12.68 2.24
CA PRO A 34 6.48 13.99 2.70
C PRO A 34 6.86 15.07 1.69
N GLY A 35 5.90 15.95 1.39
CA GLY A 35 6.07 17.02 0.40
C GLY A 35 5.88 16.60 -1.06
N THR A 36 5.67 15.31 -1.35
CA THR A 36 5.30 14.85 -2.70
C THR A 36 3.80 14.60 -2.78
N PRO A 37 3.05 15.26 -3.68
CA PRO A 37 1.63 15.01 -3.82
C PRO A 37 1.37 13.61 -4.37
N TYR A 38 0.43 12.89 -3.77
CA TYR A 38 -0.07 11.64 -4.31
C TYR A 38 -0.90 11.92 -5.57
N LEU A 39 -0.42 11.44 -6.72
CA LEU A 39 -1.11 11.57 -7.99
C LEU A 39 -1.83 10.26 -8.32
N HIS A 40 -3.11 10.24 -8.00
CA HIS A 40 -3.94 9.07 -8.25
C HIS A 40 -4.20 8.86 -9.75
N ASN A 41 -4.31 7.60 -10.18
CA ASN A 41 -4.56 7.22 -11.56
C ASN A 41 -5.18 5.81 -11.64
N TRP A 42 -5.91 5.52 -12.73
CA TRP A 42 -6.72 4.30 -12.90
C TRP A 42 -5.93 2.99 -12.70
N HIS A 43 -4.65 2.97 -13.07
CA HIS A 43 -3.83 1.77 -12.94
C HIS A 43 -3.54 1.42 -11.48
N ILE A 44 -3.61 2.41 -10.58
CA ILE A 44 -3.47 2.21 -9.14
C ILE A 44 -4.71 1.50 -8.60
N ASP A 45 -5.91 1.85 -9.06
CA ASP A 45 -7.14 1.14 -8.69
C ASP A 45 -7.09 -0.32 -9.12
N VAL A 46 -6.67 -0.57 -10.36
CA VAL A 46 -6.50 -1.93 -10.87
C VAL A 46 -5.48 -2.70 -10.02
N LEU A 47 -4.34 -2.07 -9.72
CA LEU A 47 -3.30 -2.69 -8.91
C LEU A 47 -3.81 -2.99 -7.49
N ALA A 48 -4.50 -2.05 -6.85
CA ALA A 48 -5.07 -2.21 -5.53
C ALA A 48 -6.10 -3.35 -5.51
N ALA A 49 -7.05 -3.36 -6.46
CA ALA A 49 -8.05 -4.42 -6.56
C ALA A 49 -7.42 -5.81 -6.75
N ARG A 50 -6.40 -5.90 -7.60
CA ARG A 50 -5.65 -7.13 -7.85
C ARG A 50 -4.90 -7.60 -6.60
N LEU A 51 -4.20 -6.71 -5.91
CA LEU A 51 -3.49 -7.04 -4.67
C LEU A 51 -4.45 -7.39 -3.52
N THR A 52 -5.62 -6.76 -3.44
CA THR A 52 -6.69 -7.15 -2.50
C THR A 52 -7.20 -8.55 -2.79
N ALA A 53 -7.42 -8.92 -4.05
CA ALA A 53 -7.80 -10.28 -4.42
C ALA A 53 -6.74 -11.31 -4.03
N PHE A 54 -5.44 -10.95 -4.10
CA PHE A 54 -4.35 -11.77 -3.59
C PHE A 54 -4.40 -11.90 -2.07
N ALA A 55 -4.58 -10.80 -1.34
CA ALA A 55 -4.67 -10.79 0.11
C ALA A 55 -5.82 -11.64 0.66
N LEU A 56 -6.94 -11.68 -0.07
CA LEU A 56 -8.13 -12.49 0.22
C LEU A 56 -8.01 -13.95 -0.24
N GLY A 57 -6.89 -14.35 -0.86
CA GLY A 57 -6.69 -15.72 -1.37
C GLY A 57 -7.51 -16.06 -2.63
N LYS A 58 -8.20 -15.09 -3.24
CA LYS A 58 -8.95 -15.27 -4.50
C LYS A 58 -8.02 -15.43 -5.71
N ALA A 59 -6.78 -14.95 -5.60
CA ALA A 59 -5.72 -15.15 -6.57
C ALA A 59 -4.43 -15.52 -5.84
N THR A 60 -3.81 -16.64 -6.21
CA THR A 60 -2.59 -17.13 -5.53
C THR A 60 -1.30 -16.72 -6.23
N ARG A 61 -1.37 -16.36 -7.51
CA ARG A 61 -0.23 -15.95 -8.35
C ARG A 61 -0.60 -14.76 -9.21
N GLN A 62 0.26 -13.74 -9.22
CA GLN A 62 0.06 -12.54 -10.03
C GLN A 62 1.38 -12.05 -10.60
N VAL A 63 1.31 -11.49 -11.81
CA VAL A 63 2.43 -10.85 -12.49
C VAL A 63 2.01 -9.43 -12.83
N ILE A 64 2.78 -8.44 -12.37
CA ILE A 64 2.49 -7.01 -12.55
C ILE A 64 3.52 -6.43 -13.53
N MET A 65 3.08 -6.19 -14.77
CA MET A 65 3.92 -5.62 -15.83
C MET A 65 3.58 -4.13 -16.02
N LEU A 66 4.30 -3.27 -15.30
CA LEU A 66 4.12 -1.82 -15.35
C LEU A 66 5.48 -1.14 -15.57
N PRO A 67 5.50 0.04 -16.23
CA PRO A 67 6.72 0.80 -16.45
C PRO A 67 7.35 1.26 -15.11
N PRO A 68 8.63 1.68 -15.12
CA PRO A 68 9.25 2.32 -13.96
C PRO A 68 8.44 3.53 -13.49
N ARG A 69 8.52 3.84 -12.18
CA ARG A 69 7.82 4.98 -11.54
C ARG A 69 6.28 4.91 -11.58
N SER A 70 5.73 3.71 -11.64
CA SER A 70 4.28 3.42 -11.58
C SER A 70 3.78 2.99 -10.19
N LEU A 71 4.59 3.19 -9.15
CA LEU A 71 4.33 2.71 -7.78
C LEU A 71 4.20 1.19 -7.62
N LYS A 72 4.45 0.37 -8.65
CA LYS A 72 4.27 -1.09 -8.58
C LYS A 72 4.98 -1.75 -7.38
N SER A 73 6.24 -1.38 -7.12
CA SER A 73 7.04 -1.93 -6.01
C SER A 73 6.61 -1.36 -4.66
N HIS A 74 6.21 -0.08 -4.62
CA HIS A 74 5.61 0.52 -3.43
C HIS A 74 4.33 -0.23 -3.04
N CYS A 75 3.44 -0.50 -3.99
CA CYS A 75 2.19 -1.21 -3.72
C CYS A 75 2.44 -2.65 -3.27
N ALA A 76 3.21 -3.42 -4.04
CA ALA A 76 3.33 -4.87 -3.85
C ALA A 76 4.33 -5.28 -2.74
N SER A 77 5.45 -4.56 -2.59
CA SER A 77 6.52 -4.94 -1.65
C SER A 77 6.47 -4.18 -0.33
N VAL A 78 5.94 -2.95 -0.32
CA VAL A 78 5.92 -2.08 0.86
C VAL A 78 4.53 -2.01 1.47
N SER A 79 3.57 -1.38 0.78
CA SER A 79 2.22 -1.13 1.32
C SER A 79 1.45 -2.42 1.57
N LEU A 80 1.48 -3.38 0.64
CA LEU A 80 0.77 -4.66 0.82
C LEU A 80 1.31 -5.44 2.02
N THR A 81 2.64 -5.50 2.16
CA THR A 81 3.29 -6.20 3.28
C THR A 81 2.91 -5.55 4.62
N ALA A 82 2.99 -4.22 4.71
CA ALA A 82 2.58 -3.48 5.90
C ALA A 82 1.09 -3.68 6.22
N TRP A 83 0.22 -3.59 5.21
CA TRP A 83 -1.22 -3.77 5.38
C TRP A 83 -1.57 -5.18 5.86
N LEU A 84 -1.00 -6.22 5.24
CA LEU A 84 -1.24 -7.61 5.61
C LEU A 84 -0.79 -7.92 7.04
N LEU A 85 0.35 -7.38 7.47
CA LEU A 85 0.86 -7.55 8.83
C LEU A 85 0.06 -6.74 9.85
N GLY A 86 -0.46 -5.56 9.48
CA GLY A 86 -1.39 -4.79 10.29
C GLY A 86 -2.73 -5.51 10.51
N LEU A 87 -3.19 -6.32 9.54
CA LEU A 87 -4.37 -7.17 9.69
C LEU A 87 -4.08 -8.46 10.48
N ALA A 88 -2.92 -9.08 10.27
CA ALA A 88 -2.56 -10.36 10.85
C ALA A 88 -1.04 -10.42 11.11
N PRO A 89 -0.59 -10.10 12.34
CA PRO A 89 0.84 -10.04 12.70
C PRO A 89 1.56 -11.39 12.59
N THR A 90 0.80 -12.50 12.61
CA THR A 90 1.32 -13.86 12.51
C THR A 90 1.65 -14.29 11.08
N ARG A 91 1.29 -13.48 10.06
CA ARG A 91 1.62 -13.79 8.66
C ARG A 91 3.13 -13.73 8.45
N ARG A 92 3.64 -14.66 7.65
CA ARG A 92 5.04 -14.68 7.20
C ARG A 92 5.10 -14.27 5.75
N ILE A 93 5.83 -13.20 5.45
CA ILE A 93 5.92 -12.61 4.11
C ILE A 93 7.40 -12.46 3.76
N ILE A 94 7.78 -12.91 2.57
CA ILE A 94 9.14 -12.75 2.03
C ILE A 94 9.05 -11.81 0.83
N CYS A 95 9.81 -10.71 0.87
CA CYS A 95 10.00 -9.82 -0.26
C CYS A 95 11.41 -10.04 -0.83
N ALA A 96 11.50 -10.39 -2.11
CA ALA A 96 12.76 -10.51 -2.82
C ALA A 96 12.90 -9.37 -3.84
N SER A 97 14.11 -8.84 -4.01
CA SER A 97 14.44 -7.78 -4.96
C SER A 97 15.77 -8.09 -5.64
N TYR A 98 16.07 -7.42 -6.75
CA TYR A 98 17.26 -7.69 -7.55
C TYR A 98 18.58 -7.49 -6.79
N SER A 99 18.72 -6.39 -6.05
CA SER A 99 19.90 -6.08 -5.24
C SER A 99 19.58 -5.99 -3.76
N GLN A 100 20.60 -6.20 -2.91
CA GLN A 100 20.49 -6.05 -1.45
C GLN A 100 20.06 -4.63 -1.06
N ASP A 101 20.67 -3.60 -1.65
CA ASP A 101 20.33 -2.21 -1.36
C ASP A 101 18.86 -1.89 -1.63
N LEU A 102 18.32 -2.44 -2.74
CA LEU A 102 16.91 -2.26 -3.09
C LEU A 102 15.98 -3.05 -2.16
N ALA A 103 16.37 -4.26 -1.77
CA ALA A 103 15.64 -5.05 -0.79
C ALA A 103 15.56 -4.31 0.55
N ASP A 104 16.71 -3.81 1.03
CA ASP A 104 16.81 -3.08 2.29
C ASP A 104 16.04 -1.75 2.24
N PHE A 105 16.06 -1.06 1.09
CA PHE A 105 15.26 0.15 0.89
C PHE A 105 13.77 -0.12 1.09
N HIS A 106 13.22 -1.16 0.43
CA HIS A 106 11.81 -1.52 0.60
C HIS A 106 11.50 -2.00 2.03
N ALA A 107 12.39 -2.78 2.64
CA ALA A 107 12.22 -3.26 4.01
C ALA A 107 12.17 -2.10 5.03
N ARG A 108 13.07 -1.12 4.91
CA ARG A 108 13.06 0.08 5.75
C ARG A 108 11.81 0.93 5.55
N ALA A 109 11.36 1.09 4.31
CA ALA A 109 10.11 1.80 4.03
C ALA A 109 8.90 1.09 4.65
N CYS A 110 8.86 -0.25 4.56
CA CYS A 110 7.81 -1.06 5.19
C CYS A 110 7.82 -0.91 6.71
N LEU A 111 9.00 -0.96 7.33
CA LEU A 111 9.15 -0.75 8.78
C LEU A 111 8.71 0.66 9.19
N LYS A 112 9.10 1.69 8.44
CA LYS A 112 8.69 3.08 8.69
C LYS A 112 7.16 3.21 8.69
N LEU A 113 6.45 2.55 7.77
CA LEU A 113 4.99 2.52 7.78
C LEU A 113 4.40 1.83 9.01
N MET A 114 4.96 0.70 9.43
CA MET A 114 4.45 -0.04 10.60
C MET A 114 4.66 0.71 11.92
N LEU A 115 5.70 1.54 12.00
CA LEU A 115 5.99 2.37 13.17
C LEU A 115 5.29 3.73 13.13
N SER A 116 4.69 4.07 11.98
CA SER A 116 3.97 5.33 11.81
C SER A 116 2.64 5.30 12.58
N PRO A 117 2.15 6.44 13.10
CA PRO A 117 0.87 6.53 13.81
C PRO A 117 -0.38 6.45 12.91
N LEU A 118 -0.24 6.02 11.65
CA LEU A 118 -1.34 5.82 10.70
C LEU A 118 -2.41 4.83 11.19
#